data_AF-A0A3C0G494-F1
#
_entry.id   AF-A0A3C0G494-F1
#
_cell.length_a   1.000
_cell.length_b   1.000
_cell.length_c   1.000
_cell.angle_alpha   90.00
_cell.angle_beta   90.00
_cell.angle_gamma   90.00
#
_symmetry.space_group_name_H-M   'P 1'
#
loop_
_entity.id
_entity.type
_entity.pdbx_description
1 polymer ?
#
loop_
_entity_poly.entity_id
_entity_poly.type
_entity_poly.pdbx_seq_one_letter_code
_entity_poly.pdbx_strand_id
1 'polypeptide(L)'
;KDIKYIILDPLINFQTGTYDENSNQNMDNYIKNYLIPLAVNADGVVFSGHHTNKISMVATHDNELLVDNQNALNAARGASSLIGAARFVLALQPMTRKLWEDHFKDHIQDGSSFVHYTGLIEAKSNYNVIEEDISWLQKQDVSVVTEDGFTEDTACFSTTELNKITKAKNKLKAAKNAQWCRSHMPFIASMFNDKDRITLNSIVSELVPKDPDFADGKVLEQTIKTRVRRKLENALSGKEETKDGYQSHGIAWEDGYNYWIARDHSSEGAAKVFIQRGKDFRRSK
;
A
#
# COMPACT_ATOMS: atom_id res chain seq x y z
N LYS A 1 -23.94 -27.08 15.77
CA LYS A 1 -23.24 -25.81 16.10
C LYS A 1 -23.35 -24.91 14.87
N ASP A 2 -23.71 -23.64 15.03
CA ASP A 2 -23.72 -22.66 13.94
C ASP A 2 -22.27 -22.21 13.69
N ILE A 3 -21.66 -22.69 12.61
CA ILE A 3 -20.22 -22.47 12.32
C ILE A 3 -20.10 -21.22 11.46
N LYS A 4 -19.61 -20.12 12.04
CA LYS A 4 -19.44 -18.85 11.32
C LYS A 4 -18.11 -18.68 10.60
N TYR A 5 -17.08 -19.41 11.04
CA TYR A 5 -15.73 -19.31 10.52
C TYR A 5 -15.16 -20.69 10.25
N ILE A 6 -14.63 -20.87 9.04
CA ILE A 6 -13.94 -22.08 8.61
C ILE A 6 -12.56 -21.64 8.15
N ILE A 7 -11.50 -22.22 8.73
CA ILE A 7 -10.11 -21.88 8.40
C ILE A 7 -9.46 -23.13 7.79
N LEU A 8 -8.94 -23.00 6.58
CA LEU A 8 -8.25 -24.04 5.81
C LEU A 8 -6.78 -23.63 5.65
N ASP A 9 -5.88 -24.15 6.48
CA ASP A 9 -4.46 -23.75 6.49
C ASP A 9 -3.47 -24.93 6.41
N PRO A 10 -2.65 -25.00 5.35
CA PRO A 10 -2.87 -24.42 4.03
C PRO A 10 -3.98 -25.16 3.28
N LEU A 11 -4.63 -24.47 2.33
CA LEU A 11 -5.67 -25.00 1.45
C LEU A 11 -5.27 -26.31 0.78
N ILE A 12 -3.99 -26.45 0.41
CA ILE A 12 -3.46 -27.61 -0.31
C ILE A 12 -3.53 -28.91 0.49
N ASN A 13 -3.63 -28.84 1.82
CA ASN A 13 -3.70 -30.05 2.66
C ASN A 13 -5.09 -30.70 2.66
N PHE A 14 -6.10 -30.02 2.11
CA PHE A 14 -7.50 -30.48 2.12
C PHE A 14 -7.97 -31.03 0.76
N GLN A 15 -7.07 -31.14 -0.22
CA GLN A 15 -7.36 -31.79 -1.49
C GLN A 15 -7.12 -33.30 -1.41
N THR A 16 -7.84 -34.05 -2.23
CA THR A 16 -7.61 -35.49 -2.43
C THR A 16 -7.43 -35.80 -3.92
N GLY A 17 -6.50 -36.68 -4.26
CA GLY A 17 -6.27 -37.15 -5.63
C GLY A 17 -5.18 -36.39 -6.38
N THR A 18 -5.24 -36.39 -7.72
CA THR A 18 -4.27 -35.70 -8.59
C THR A 18 -4.61 -34.23 -8.76
N TYR A 19 -4.54 -33.47 -7.67
CA TYR A 19 -4.72 -32.02 -7.69
C TYR A 19 -3.36 -31.31 -7.87
N ASP A 20 -3.30 -30.40 -8.84
CA ASP A 20 -2.17 -29.49 -9.03
C ASP A 20 -2.60 -28.07 -8.67
N GLU A 21 -2.01 -27.49 -7.63
CA GLU A 21 -2.30 -26.14 -7.15
C GLU A 21 -1.88 -25.03 -8.12
N ASN A 22 -0.97 -25.34 -9.04
CA ASN A 22 -0.52 -24.41 -10.07
C ASN A 22 -1.41 -24.46 -11.32
N SER A 23 -2.36 -25.41 -11.38
CA SER A 23 -3.37 -25.48 -12.42
C SER A 23 -4.57 -24.62 -12.05
N ASN A 24 -4.69 -23.48 -12.73
CA ASN A 24 -5.78 -22.54 -12.49
C ASN A 24 -7.18 -23.18 -12.71
N GLN A 25 -7.27 -24.15 -13.61
CA GLN A 25 -8.51 -24.88 -13.88
C GLN A 25 -8.88 -25.83 -12.74
N ASN A 26 -7.90 -26.53 -12.14
CA ASN A 26 -8.13 -27.35 -10.96
C ASN A 26 -8.58 -26.47 -9.79
N MET A 27 -7.91 -25.34 -9.59
CA MET A 27 -8.23 -24.37 -8.55
C MET A 27 -9.64 -23.78 -8.73
N ASP A 28 -10.03 -23.41 -9.94
CA ASP A 28 -11.37 -22.89 -10.24
C ASP A 28 -12.47 -23.92 -9.94
N ASN A 29 -12.24 -25.18 -10.34
CA ASN A 29 -13.14 -26.28 -10.02
C ASN A 29 -13.27 -26.52 -8.51
N TYR A 30 -12.16 -26.45 -7.78
CA TYR A 30 -12.16 -26.65 -6.33
C TYR A 30 -12.92 -25.52 -5.61
N ILE A 31 -12.71 -24.28 -6.02
CA ILE A 31 -13.41 -23.11 -5.47
C ILE A 31 -14.92 -23.19 -5.71
N LYS A 32 -15.33 -23.45 -6.96
CA LYS A 32 -16.75 -23.44 -7.34
C LYS A 32 -17.54 -24.59 -6.73
N ASN A 33 -16.94 -25.77 -6.66
CA ASN A 33 -17.65 -26.97 -6.24
C ASN A 33 -17.53 -27.24 -4.74
N TYR A 34 -16.53 -26.67 -4.05
CA TYR A 34 -16.29 -26.94 -2.63
C TYR A 34 -16.25 -25.66 -1.79
N LEU A 35 -15.35 -24.72 -2.06
CA LEU A 35 -15.14 -23.59 -1.14
C LEU A 35 -16.33 -22.62 -1.05
N ILE A 36 -16.89 -22.24 -2.20
CA ILE A 36 -18.07 -21.36 -2.23
C ILE A 36 -19.29 -22.07 -1.62
N PRO A 37 -19.67 -23.29 -2.05
CA PRO A 37 -20.77 -24.02 -1.42
C PRO A 37 -20.58 -24.21 0.09
N LEU A 38 -19.35 -24.47 0.55
CA LEU A 38 -19.05 -24.61 1.97
C LEU A 38 -19.37 -23.32 2.75
N ALA A 39 -18.95 -22.16 2.24
CA ALA A 39 -19.27 -20.87 2.86
C ALA A 39 -20.78 -20.57 2.85
N VAL A 40 -21.45 -20.83 1.73
CA VAL A 40 -22.90 -20.59 1.58
C VAL A 40 -23.72 -21.50 2.51
N ASN A 41 -23.39 -22.80 2.55
CA ASN A 41 -24.13 -23.77 3.37
C ASN A 41 -23.91 -23.53 4.87
N ALA A 42 -22.75 -23.01 5.26
CA ALA A 42 -22.46 -22.65 6.64
C ALA A 42 -23.05 -21.29 7.07
N ASP A 43 -23.56 -20.49 6.12
CA ASP A 43 -23.91 -19.09 6.34
C ASP A 43 -22.77 -18.34 7.07
N GLY A 44 -21.55 -18.51 6.53
CA GLY A 44 -20.30 -18.14 7.19
C GLY A 44 -19.18 -17.76 6.24
N VAL A 45 -17.98 -17.63 6.80
CA VAL A 45 -16.77 -17.20 6.07
C VAL A 45 -15.76 -18.35 6.02
N VAL A 46 -15.19 -18.56 4.84
CA VAL A 46 -14.05 -19.46 4.64
C VAL A 46 -12.78 -18.63 4.48
N PHE A 47 -11.80 -18.86 5.35
CA PHE A 47 -10.43 -18.39 5.23
C PHE A 47 -9.55 -19.53 4.70
N SER A 48 -8.71 -19.24 3.73
CA SER A 48 -7.79 -20.23 3.16
C SER A 48 -6.36 -19.68 3.13
N GLY A 49 -5.43 -20.41 3.74
CA GLY A 49 -4.00 -20.18 3.57
C GLY A 49 -3.53 -20.71 2.22
N HIS A 50 -2.74 -19.93 1.48
CA HIS A 50 -2.13 -20.38 0.23
C HIS A 50 -0.65 -20.00 0.23
N HIS A 51 0.22 -20.98 0.05
CA HIS A 51 1.65 -20.73 -0.05
C HIS A 51 1.97 -20.14 -1.42
N THR A 52 2.74 -19.07 -1.43
CA THR A 52 3.18 -18.41 -2.65
C THR A 52 4.70 -18.50 -2.77
N ASN A 53 5.20 -18.25 -3.98
CA ASN A 53 6.64 -18.06 -4.19
C ASN A 53 7.16 -16.91 -3.31
N LYS A 54 8.43 -16.99 -2.93
CA LYS A 54 9.12 -15.94 -2.16
C LYS A 54 9.32 -14.71 -3.04
N ILE A 55 8.36 -13.80 -3.02
CA ILE A 55 8.43 -12.53 -3.73
C ILE A 55 8.39 -11.40 -2.70
N SER A 56 9.31 -10.44 -2.78
CA SER A 56 9.27 -9.28 -1.89
C SER A 56 8.10 -8.38 -2.27
N MET A 57 7.17 -8.19 -1.34
CA MET A 57 6.02 -7.29 -1.49
C MET A 57 6.30 -5.90 -0.92
N VAL A 58 7.50 -5.71 -0.39
CA VAL A 58 7.98 -4.47 0.20
C VAL A 58 9.33 -4.13 -0.41
N ALA A 59 9.52 -2.88 -0.81
CA ALA A 59 10.78 -2.36 -1.30
C ALA A 59 11.27 -1.22 -0.41
N THR A 60 12.58 -1.00 -0.38
CA THR A 60 13.16 0.23 0.15
C THR A 60 13.70 1.10 -0.97
N HIS A 61 13.21 2.34 -1.06
CA HIS A 61 13.71 3.33 -2.03
C HIS A 61 13.90 4.69 -1.34
N ASP A 62 15.11 5.24 -1.35
CA ASP A 62 15.46 6.47 -0.60
C ASP A 62 15.06 6.42 0.89
N ASN A 63 15.32 5.30 1.58
CA ASN A 63 14.88 5.04 2.96
C ASN A 63 13.35 5.14 3.16
N GLU A 64 12.55 4.88 2.13
CA GLU A 64 11.10 4.68 2.23
C GLU A 64 10.74 3.21 2.13
N LEU A 65 9.81 2.75 2.98
CA LEU A 65 9.14 1.47 2.79
C LEU A 65 7.98 1.66 1.82
N LEU A 66 8.04 0.99 0.67
CA LEU A 66 6.97 0.97 -0.33
C LEU A 66 6.32 -0.40 -0.35
N VAL A 67 5.00 -0.43 -0.23
CA VAL A 67 4.20 -1.64 -0.40
C VAL A 67 3.82 -1.80 -1.86
N ASP A 68 4.04 -3.00 -2.41
CA ASP A 68 3.59 -3.36 -3.75
C ASP A 68 2.37 -4.27 -3.65
N ASN A 69 1.19 -3.66 -3.47
CA ASN A 69 -0.08 -4.39 -3.34
C ASN A 69 -0.39 -5.21 -4.60
N GLN A 70 0.05 -4.77 -5.78
CA GLN A 70 -0.18 -5.47 -7.03
C GLN A 70 0.64 -6.76 -7.10
N ASN A 71 1.90 -6.70 -6.67
CA ASN A 71 2.75 -7.88 -6.58
C ASN A 71 2.32 -8.82 -5.45
N ALA A 72 1.84 -8.28 -4.33
CA ALA A 72 1.19 -9.06 -3.27
C ALA A 72 -0.04 -9.80 -3.79
N LEU A 73 -0.90 -9.12 -4.57
CA LEU A 73 -2.08 -9.71 -5.19
C LEU A 73 -1.70 -10.82 -6.17
N ASN A 74 -0.64 -10.61 -6.95
CA ASN A 74 -0.18 -11.54 -7.98
C ASN A 74 0.78 -12.63 -7.45
N ALA A 75 1.00 -12.72 -6.13
CA ALA A 75 1.93 -13.67 -5.55
C ALA A 75 1.48 -15.13 -5.75
N ALA A 76 0.17 -15.38 -5.80
CA ALA A 76 -0.43 -16.69 -6.08
C ALA A 76 -0.45 -17.01 -7.60
N ARG A 77 0.69 -16.88 -8.29
CA ARG A 77 0.80 -17.23 -9.72
C ARG A 77 0.46 -18.71 -9.93
N GLY A 78 -0.45 -19.00 -10.85
CA GLY A 78 -0.98 -20.36 -11.09
C GLY A 78 -2.35 -20.62 -10.44
N ALA A 79 -2.73 -19.82 -9.44
CA ALA A 79 -3.99 -19.92 -8.70
C ALA A 79 -4.83 -18.63 -8.81
N SER A 80 -4.86 -17.98 -9.98
CA SER A 80 -5.55 -16.68 -10.15
C SER A 80 -7.06 -16.77 -9.93
N SER A 81 -7.67 -17.93 -10.13
CA SER A 81 -9.07 -18.20 -9.78
C SER A 81 -9.35 -18.04 -8.29
N LEU A 82 -8.38 -18.37 -7.43
CA LEU A 82 -8.47 -18.16 -5.97
C LEU A 82 -8.54 -16.67 -5.63
N ILE A 83 -7.65 -15.87 -6.20
CA ILE A 83 -7.66 -14.41 -6.07
C ILE A 83 -8.96 -13.82 -6.64
N GLY A 84 -9.43 -14.35 -7.78
CA GLY A 84 -10.66 -13.92 -8.44
C GLY A 84 -11.89 -14.10 -7.55
N ALA A 85 -12.02 -15.27 -6.93
CA ALA A 85 -13.14 -15.61 -6.06
C ALA A 85 -13.07 -14.95 -4.68
N ALA A 86 -11.87 -14.72 -4.14
CA ALA A 86 -11.69 -14.11 -2.84
C ALA A 86 -12.24 -12.67 -2.79
N ARG A 87 -13.01 -12.34 -1.76
CA ARG A 87 -13.49 -10.97 -1.50
C ARG A 87 -12.41 -10.08 -0.87
N PHE A 88 -11.51 -10.71 -0.13
CA PHE A 88 -10.36 -10.10 0.50
C PHE A 88 -9.13 -10.97 0.25
N VAL A 89 -7.99 -10.36 0.01
CA VAL A 89 -6.69 -11.05 -0.07
C VAL A 89 -5.73 -10.35 0.87
N LEU A 90 -5.26 -11.08 1.87
CA LEU A 90 -4.26 -10.63 2.81
C LEU A 90 -2.95 -11.36 2.51
N ALA A 91 -1.85 -10.63 2.51
CA ALA A 91 -0.52 -11.19 2.32
C ALA A 91 0.35 -10.91 3.55
N LEU A 92 1.13 -11.92 3.94
CA LEU A 92 2.09 -11.82 5.03
C LEU A 92 3.50 -11.76 4.46
N GLN A 93 4.23 -10.70 4.77
CA GLN A 93 5.61 -10.49 4.37
C GLN A 93 6.53 -10.53 5.60
N PRO A 94 7.38 -11.55 5.76
CA PRO A 94 8.35 -11.57 6.85
C PRO A 94 9.24 -10.33 6.83
N MET A 95 9.50 -9.74 8.00
CA MET A 95 10.48 -8.66 8.10
C MET A 95 11.86 -9.18 7.69
N THR A 96 12.50 -8.52 6.74
CA THR A 96 13.87 -8.88 6.34
C THR A 96 14.88 -8.19 7.24
N ARG A 97 16.07 -8.79 7.38
CA ARG A 97 17.17 -8.17 8.14
C ARG A 97 17.49 -6.75 7.63
N LYS A 98 17.51 -6.58 6.30
CA LYS A 98 17.76 -5.28 5.68
C LYS A 98 16.72 -4.24 6.10
N LEU A 99 15.42 -4.56 6.01
CA LEU A 99 14.36 -3.62 6.41
C LEU A 99 14.46 -3.26 7.89
N TRP A 100 14.79 -4.23 8.73
CA TRP A 100 15.00 -4.01 10.15
C TRP A 100 16.17 -3.06 10.43
N GLU A 101 17.33 -3.33 9.86
CA GLU A 101 18.55 -2.52 10.04
C GLU A 101 18.38 -1.11 9.49
N ASP A 102 17.75 -0.97 8.32
CA ASP A 102 17.58 0.33 7.66
C ASP A 102 16.53 1.23 8.35
N HIS A 103 15.50 0.65 9.00
CA HIS A 103 14.32 1.43 9.42
C HIS A 103 13.96 1.37 10.90
N PHE A 104 14.31 0.30 11.63
CA PHE A 104 13.67 -0.02 12.91
C PHE A 104 14.64 -0.33 14.05
N LYS A 105 15.80 -0.91 13.76
CA LYS A 105 16.75 -1.42 14.77
C LYS A 105 17.09 -0.39 15.86
N ASP A 106 17.33 0.86 15.48
CA ASP A 106 17.73 1.91 16.42
C ASP A 106 16.58 2.48 17.26
N HIS A 107 15.34 2.14 16.92
CA HIS A 107 14.14 2.63 17.58
C HIS A 107 13.53 1.61 18.56
N ILE A 108 14.06 0.40 18.61
CA ILE A 108 13.52 -0.70 19.42
C ILE A 108 14.60 -1.20 20.38
N GLN A 109 14.30 -1.21 21.67
CA GLN A 109 15.24 -1.52 22.76
C GLN A 109 14.80 -2.71 23.63
N ASP A 110 13.73 -3.41 23.24
CA ASP A 110 13.12 -4.49 24.01
C ASP A 110 13.80 -5.86 23.79
N GLY A 111 14.92 -5.91 23.08
CA GLY A 111 15.62 -7.15 22.70
C GLY A 111 15.04 -7.85 21.47
N SER A 112 13.97 -7.32 20.87
CA SER A 112 13.41 -7.84 19.63
C SER A 112 14.40 -7.69 18.45
N SER A 113 14.18 -8.52 17.44
CA SER A 113 14.90 -8.48 16.17
C SER A 113 13.96 -8.80 15.02
N PHE A 114 14.44 -8.65 13.78
CA PHE A 114 13.64 -8.83 12.56
C PHE A 114 12.79 -10.11 12.52
N VAL A 115 13.23 -11.24 13.10
CA VAL A 115 12.48 -12.51 13.06
C VAL A 115 11.13 -12.45 13.79
N HIS A 116 11.01 -11.54 14.76
CA HIS A 116 9.81 -11.35 15.58
C HIS A 116 8.74 -10.53 14.87
N TYR A 117 8.97 -10.04 13.66
CA TYR A 117 8.04 -9.17 12.96
C TYR A 117 7.61 -9.74 11.61
N THR A 118 6.36 -9.49 11.26
CA THR A 118 5.81 -9.73 9.91
C THR A 118 4.94 -8.55 9.50
N GLY A 119 4.97 -8.19 8.23
CA GLY A 119 4.07 -7.22 7.66
C GLY A 119 2.80 -7.89 7.19
N LEU A 120 1.67 -7.27 7.48
CA LEU A 120 0.36 -7.59 6.93
C LEU A 120 0.04 -6.57 5.84
N ILE A 121 -0.28 -7.07 4.65
CA ILE A 121 -0.60 -6.26 3.46
C ILE A 121 -1.99 -6.67 2.99
N GLU A 122 -2.88 -5.69 2.84
CA GLU A 122 -4.14 -5.89 2.16
C GLU A 122 -3.92 -5.78 0.65
N ALA A 123 -3.93 -6.91 -0.05
CA ALA A 123 -3.70 -6.97 -1.49
C ALA A 123 -4.99 -6.78 -2.31
N LYS A 124 -6.14 -7.12 -1.72
CA LYS A 124 -7.47 -6.91 -2.29
C LYS A 124 -8.48 -6.67 -1.19
N SER A 125 -9.32 -5.66 -1.38
CA SER A 125 -10.49 -5.38 -0.54
C SER A 125 -11.63 -4.92 -1.42
N ASN A 126 -12.75 -5.62 -1.40
CA ASN A 126 -13.90 -5.24 -2.23
C ASN A 126 -14.80 -4.16 -1.59
N TYR A 127 -14.67 -3.92 -0.29
CA TYR A 127 -15.58 -3.02 0.45
C TYR A 127 -14.87 -1.83 1.10
N ASN A 128 -13.55 -1.88 1.22
CA ASN A 128 -12.75 -0.83 1.87
C ASN A 128 -11.66 -0.31 0.95
N VAL A 129 -11.14 0.87 1.27
CA VAL A 129 -9.93 1.42 0.63
C VAL A 129 -8.75 0.58 1.10
N ILE A 130 -7.90 0.18 0.15
CA ILE A 130 -6.65 -0.53 0.44
C ILE A 130 -5.65 0.49 1.00
N GLU A 131 -5.11 0.20 2.19
CA GLU A 131 -4.06 1.01 2.81
C GLU A 131 -2.75 0.96 2.00
N GLU A 132 -2.11 2.12 1.83
CA GLU A 132 -0.81 2.24 1.16
C GLU A 132 0.36 1.81 2.07
N ASP A 133 0.13 1.83 3.40
CA ASP A 133 1.12 1.51 4.41
C ASP A 133 1.04 0.04 4.83
N ILE A 134 2.21 -0.53 5.14
CA ILE A 134 2.29 -1.87 5.73
C ILE A 134 1.90 -1.85 7.20
N SER A 135 1.07 -2.81 7.62
CA SER A 135 0.78 -3.04 9.03
C SER A 135 1.75 -4.07 9.59
N TRP A 136 2.75 -3.63 10.34
CA TRP A 136 3.64 -4.55 11.05
C TRP A 136 2.92 -5.19 12.23
N LEU A 137 3.18 -6.48 12.41
CA LEU A 137 2.70 -7.33 13.50
C LEU A 137 3.91 -7.97 14.20
N GLN A 138 3.84 -8.09 15.52
CA GLN A 138 4.80 -8.84 16.31
C GLN A 138 4.30 -10.28 16.49
N LYS A 139 5.22 -11.24 16.38
CA LYS A 139 4.99 -12.66 16.67
C LYS A 139 5.19 -12.88 18.15
N GLN A 140 4.20 -13.49 18.80
CA GLN A 140 4.25 -13.77 20.23
C GLN A 140 3.59 -15.13 20.49
N ASP A 141 4.05 -15.82 21.52
CA ASP A 141 3.39 -17.02 22.00
C ASP A 141 2.43 -16.65 23.13
N VAL A 142 1.25 -17.25 23.11
CA VAL A 142 0.24 -17.11 24.16
C VAL A 142 -0.15 -18.48 24.67
N SER A 143 -0.19 -18.63 25.99
CA SER A 143 -0.64 -19.87 26.63
C SER A 143 -2.17 -19.89 26.68
N VAL A 144 -2.77 -20.93 26.13
CA VAL A 144 -4.23 -21.12 26.05
C VAL A 144 -4.62 -22.38 26.80
N VAL A 145 -5.66 -22.28 27.63
CA VAL A 145 -6.23 -23.42 28.34
C VAL A 145 -7.13 -24.20 27.40
N THR A 146 -6.86 -25.50 27.24
CA THR A 146 -7.62 -26.41 26.39
C THR A 146 -8.87 -26.94 27.10
N GLU A 147 -9.83 -27.50 26.35
CA GLU A 147 -11.09 -28.02 26.91
C GLU A 147 -10.88 -29.17 27.92
N ASP A 148 -9.77 -29.89 27.83
CA ASP A 148 -9.36 -30.96 28.75
C ASP A 148 -8.52 -30.46 29.94
N GLY A 149 -8.35 -29.14 30.09
CA GLY A 149 -7.75 -28.49 31.26
C GLY A 149 -6.22 -28.39 31.22
N PHE A 150 -5.58 -28.79 30.13
CA PHE A 150 -4.15 -28.53 29.89
C PHE A 150 -3.92 -27.10 29.41
N THR A 151 -2.66 -26.67 29.38
CA THR A 151 -2.25 -25.38 28.81
C THR A 151 -1.32 -25.65 27.65
N GLU A 152 -1.64 -25.07 26.50
CA GLU A 152 -0.83 -25.16 25.29
C GLU A 152 -0.37 -23.77 24.86
N ASP A 153 0.91 -23.63 24.51
CA ASP A 153 1.44 -22.41 23.92
C ASP A 153 1.11 -22.39 22.43
N THR A 154 0.49 -21.30 21.97
CA THR A 154 0.14 -21.08 20.57
C THR A 154 0.66 -19.74 20.07
N ALA A 155 1.09 -19.70 18.82
CA ALA A 155 1.59 -18.48 18.21
C ALA A 155 0.43 -17.55 17.83
N CYS A 156 0.58 -16.27 18.15
CA CYS A 156 -0.35 -15.22 17.76
C CYS A 156 0.41 -14.01 17.19
N PHE A 157 -0.34 -13.18 16.46
CA PHE A 157 0.14 -11.88 16.01
C PHE A 157 -0.49 -10.77 16.84
N SER A 158 0.32 -9.81 17.27
CA SER A 158 -0.14 -8.60 17.96
C SER A 158 0.32 -7.34 17.23
N THR A 159 -0.41 -6.24 17.43
CA THR A 159 -0.02 -4.93 16.88
C THR A 159 1.27 -4.43 17.53
N THR A 160 2.10 -3.70 16.78
CA THR A 160 3.39 -3.21 17.27
C THR A 160 3.59 -1.70 17.09
N GLU A 161 4.49 -1.13 17.89
CA GLU A 161 4.97 0.26 17.83
C GLU A 161 5.68 0.60 16.51
N LEU A 162 6.14 -0.39 15.73
CA LEU A 162 6.69 -0.16 14.39
C LEU A 162 5.72 0.64 13.50
N ASN A 163 4.41 0.45 13.68
CA ASN A 163 3.39 1.18 12.92
C ASN A 163 3.38 2.69 13.24
N LYS A 164 3.69 3.08 14.49
CA LYS A 164 3.80 4.50 14.86
C LYS A 164 5.06 5.12 14.26
N ILE A 165 6.16 4.37 14.24
CA ILE A 165 7.42 4.79 13.61
C ILE A 165 7.22 5.02 12.10
N THR A 166 6.54 4.10 11.41
CA THR A 166 6.19 4.24 9.99
C THR A 166 5.33 5.48 9.74
N LYS A 167 4.22 5.65 10.50
CA LYS A 167 3.31 6.79 10.36
C LYS A 167 3.98 8.14 10.66
N ALA A 168 4.85 8.20 11.68
CA ALA A 168 5.57 9.42 12.03
C ALA A 168 6.56 9.85 10.93
N LYS A 169 7.29 8.89 10.35
CA LYS A 169 8.18 9.14 9.19
C LYS A 169 7.38 9.61 7.97
N ASN A 170 6.23 9.00 7.68
CA ASN A 170 5.34 9.40 6.59
C ASN A 170 4.78 10.81 6.77
N LYS A 171 4.33 11.18 7.98
CA LYS A 171 3.81 12.54 8.27
C LYS A 171 4.90 13.61 8.15
N LEU A 172 6.10 13.36 8.67
CA LEU A 172 7.24 14.27 8.50
C LEU A 172 7.63 14.42 7.03
N LYS A 173 7.55 13.35 6.24
CA LYS A 173 7.82 13.38 4.80
C LYS A 173 6.72 14.12 4.03
N ALA A 174 5.45 13.94 4.36
CA ALA A 174 4.36 14.71 3.76
C ALA A 174 4.55 16.21 4.00
N ALA A 175 4.94 16.59 5.23
CA ALA A 175 5.30 17.97 5.54
C ALA A 175 6.52 18.48 4.75
N LYS A 176 7.60 17.68 4.65
CA LYS A 176 8.80 18.03 3.85
C LYS A 176 8.50 18.14 2.35
N ASN A 177 7.69 17.24 1.79
CA ASN A 177 7.27 17.28 0.40
C ASN A 177 6.39 18.49 0.13
N ALA A 178 5.45 18.80 1.02
CA ALA A 178 4.64 20.00 0.94
C ALA A 178 5.50 21.26 1.03
N GLN A 179 6.49 21.31 1.93
CA GLN A 179 7.43 22.43 2.04
C GLN A 179 8.29 22.58 0.78
N TRP A 180 8.83 21.47 0.25
CA TRP A 180 9.58 21.47 -1.00
C TRP A 180 8.71 21.92 -2.17
N CYS A 181 7.46 21.46 -2.26
CA CYS A 181 6.55 21.90 -3.31
C CYS A 181 6.25 23.40 -3.16
N ARG A 182 5.99 23.89 -1.94
CA ARG A 182 5.83 25.32 -1.61
C ARG A 182 7.04 26.15 -2.05
N SER A 183 8.27 25.68 -1.85
CA SER A 183 9.47 26.41 -2.30
C SER A 183 9.59 26.49 -3.83
N HIS A 184 8.91 25.61 -4.56
CA HIS A 184 8.86 25.60 -6.02
C HIS A 184 7.55 26.18 -6.59
N MET A 185 6.59 26.56 -5.74
CA MET A 185 5.31 27.14 -6.19
C MET A 185 5.47 28.40 -7.03
N PRO A 186 6.41 29.35 -6.79
CA PRO A 186 6.61 30.48 -7.69
C PRO A 186 6.86 30.03 -9.13
N PHE A 187 7.64 28.97 -9.32
CA PHE A 187 7.93 28.39 -10.62
C PHE A 187 6.73 27.62 -11.18
N ILE A 188 6.13 26.74 -10.38
CA ILE A 188 4.97 25.93 -10.80
C ILE A 188 3.81 26.82 -11.22
N ALA A 189 3.49 27.87 -10.46
CA ALA A 189 2.43 28.82 -10.77
C ALA A 189 2.70 29.57 -12.08
N SER A 190 3.96 29.98 -12.33
CA SER A 190 4.35 30.66 -13.56
C SER A 190 4.15 29.81 -14.82
N MET A 191 4.20 28.48 -14.70
CA MET A 191 4.02 27.57 -15.84
C MET A 191 2.56 27.46 -16.32
N PHE A 192 1.58 27.93 -15.54
CA PHE A 192 0.18 27.79 -15.95
C PHE A 192 -0.20 28.73 -17.11
N ASN A 193 0.45 29.89 -17.31
CA ASN A 193 0.26 30.79 -18.46
C ASN A 193 -1.21 30.83 -18.97
N ASP A 194 -2.13 31.27 -18.10
CA ASP A 194 -3.60 31.34 -18.30
C ASP A 194 -4.37 30.01 -18.44
N LYS A 195 -3.70 28.86 -18.41
CA LYS A 195 -4.35 27.55 -18.32
C LYS A 195 -4.73 27.26 -16.87
N ASP A 196 -5.70 26.37 -16.66
CA ASP A 196 -6.05 25.86 -15.33
C ASP A 196 -5.61 24.41 -15.11
N ARG A 197 -5.00 23.79 -16.12
CA ARG A 197 -4.54 22.41 -16.08
C ARG A 197 -3.32 22.23 -16.96
N ILE A 198 -2.25 21.64 -16.41
CA ILE A 198 -1.04 21.26 -17.15
C ILE A 198 -0.61 19.84 -16.77
N THR A 199 0.12 19.18 -17.66
CA THR A 199 0.58 17.81 -17.41
C THR A 199 1.64 17.80 -16.34
N LEU A 200 1.58 16.85 -15.41
CA LEU A 200 2.59 16.73 -14.35
C LEU A 200 3.99 16.54 -14.94
N ASN A 201 4.10 15.79 -16.04
CA ASN A 201 5.36 15.58 -16.75
C ASN A 201 6.01 16.87 -17.26
N SER A 202 5.23 17.88 -17.66
CA SER A 202 5.79 19.16 -18.11
C SER A 202 6.53 19.86 -16.97
N ILE A 203 5.91 19.93 -15.79
CA ILE A 203 6.55 20.52 -14.60
C ILE A 203 7.75 19.69 -14.15
N VAL A 204 7.63 18.36 -14.10
CA VAL A 204 8.73 17.47 -13.69
C VAL A 204 9.97 17.70 -14.56
N SER A 205 9.79 17.79 -15.88
CA SER A 205 10.90 17.97 -16.82
C SER A 205 11.66 19.28 -16.58
N GLU A 206 10.96 20.34 -16.19
CA GLU A 206 11.55 21.65 -15.90
C GLU A 206 12.17 21.75 -14.48
N LEU A 207 11.70 20.94 -13.54
CA LEU A 207 12.23 20.91 -12.17
C LEU A 207 13.46 20.01 -12.02
N VAL A 208 13.64 19.02 -12.91
CA VAL A 208 14.78 18.09 -12.87
C VAL A 208 16.14 18.81 -12.96
N PRO A 209 16.36 19.77 -13.88
CA PRO A 209 17.62 20.50 -13.93
C PRO A 209 17.91 21.39 -12.70
N LYS A 210 16.89 21.64 -11.87
CA LYS A 210 17.01 22.45 -10.64
C LYS A 210 17.33 21.60 -9.42
N ASP A 211 17.37 20.28 -9.55
CA ASP A 211 17.73 19.38 -8.47
C ASP A 211 19.26 19.41 -8.25
N PRO A 212 19.76 19.56 -7.00
CA PRO A 212 21.20 19.60 -6.71
C PRO A 212 21.99 18.41 -7.25
N ASP A 213 21.37 17.22 -7.30
CA ASP A 213 22.03 16.00 -7.78
C ASP A 213 22.15 15.95 -9.31
N PHE A 214 21.43 16.83 -10.03
CA PHE A 214 21.50 16.90 -11.49
C PHE A 214 22.87 17.39 -11.96
N ALA A 215 23.47 18.35 -11.24
CA ALA A 215 24.76 18.92 -11.57
C ALA A 215 25.95 17.99 -11.24
N ASP A 216 25.81 17.14 -10.22
CA ASP A 216 26.86 16.21 -9.77
C ASP A 216 26.96 14.96 -10.68
N GLY A 217 25.91 14.66 -11.47
CA GLY A 217 25.91 13.58 -12.46
C GLY A 217 26.00 12.16 -11.88
N LYS A 218 26.13 12.01 -10.55
CA LYS A 218 26.21 10.73 -9.85
C LYS A 218 24.88 9.99 -9.81
N VAL A 219 23.77 10.71 -9.94
CA VAL A 219 22.41 10.15 -9.92
C VAL A 219 21.84 10.18 -11.34
N LEU A 220 21.33 9.05 -11.80
CA LEU A 220 20.69 8.95 -13.11
C LEU A 220 19.50 9.93 -13.18
N GLU A 221 19.39 10.66 -14.29
CA GLU A 221 18.31 11.63 -14.52
C GLU A 221 16.92 11.01 -14.33
N GLN A 222 16.74 9.73 -14.71
CA GLN A 222 15.48 9.01 -14.51
C GLN A 222 15.12 8.83 -13.03
N THR A 223 16.11 8.64 -12.17
CA THR A 223 15.92 8.58 -10.72
C THR A 223 15.51 9.95 -10.19
N ILE A 224 16.12 11.03 -10.68
CA ILE A 224 15.75 12.41 -10.31
C ILE A 224 14.32 12.72 -10.77
N LYS A 225 13.97 12.39 -12.02
CA LYS A 225 12.60 12.52 -12.58
C LYS A 225 11.57 11.83 -11.70
N THR A 226 11.83 10.58 -11.33
CA THR A 226 10.95 9.79 -10.47
C THR A 226 10.79 10.44 -9.09
N ARG A 227 11.88 10.92 -8.50
CA ARG A 227 11.89 11.59 -7.20
C ARG A 227 11.09 12.90 -7.22
N VAL A 228 11.32 13.76 -8.22
CA VAL A 228 10.61 15.04 -8.41
C VAL A 228 9.11 14.80 -8.61
N ARG A 229 8.75 13.84 -9.48
CA ARG A 229 7.36 13.43 -9.69
C ARG A 229 6.68 13.02 -8.38
N ARG A 230 7.30 12.12 -7.61
CA ARG A 230 6.76 11.64 -6.33
C ARG A 230 6.59 12.78 -5.32
N LYS A 231 7.54 13.72 -5.24
CA LYS A 231 7.42 14.90 -4.35
C LYS A 231 6.19 15.74 -4.70
N LEU A 232 5.95 15.99 -5.99
CA LEU A 232 4.78 16.73 -6.47
C LEU A 232 3.47 15.96 -6.22
N GLU A 233 3.41 14.68 -6.59
CA GLU A 233 2.21 13.86 -6.38
C GLU A 233 1.85 13.80 -4.89
N ASN A 234 2.82 13.53 -4.02
CA ASN A 234 2.56 13.42 -2.58
C ASN A 234 2.18 14.78 -1.96
N ALA A 235 2.72 15.89 -2.46
CA ALA A 235 2.40 17.22 -1.94
C ALA A 235 1.03 17.73 -2.39
N LEU A 236 0.56 17.34 -3.58
CA LEU A 236 -0.62 17.89 -4.25
C LEU A 236 -1.81 16.92 -4.31
N SER A 237 -1.70 15.70 -3.78
CA SER A 237 -2.77 14.68 -3.76
C SER A 237 -3.60 14.65 -2.48
N GLY A 238 -3.52 15.68 -1.62
CA GLY A 238 -4.31 15.72 -0.40
C GLY A 238 -5.82 15.66 -0.68
N LYS A 239 -6.59 15.24 0.32
CA LYS A 239 -8.05 15.24 0.30
C LYS A 239 -8.56 15.80 1.61
N GLU A 240 -9.61 16.59 1.54
CA GLU A 240 -10.28 17.16 2.70
C GLU A 240 -11.75 16.74 2.70
N GLU A 241 -12.25 16.35 3.87
CA GLU A 241 -13.66 16.00 4.04
C GLU A 241 -14.50 17.28 4.07
N THR A 242 -15.46 17.38 3.16
CA THR A 242 -16.42 18.48 3.08
C THR A 242 -17.84 17.95 3.30
N LYS A 243 -18.83 18.85 3.39
CA LYS A 243 -20.25 18.47 3.52
C LYS A 243 -20.74 17.58 2.36
N ASP A 244 -20.07 17.65 1.21
CA ASP A 244 -20.38 16.90 0.00
C ASP A 244 -19.43 15.70 -0.21
N GLY A 245 -18.67 15.31 0.82
CA GLY A 245 -17.70 14.21 0.79
C GLY A 245 -16.24 14.68 0.65
N TYR A 246 -15.33 13.74 0.37
CA TYR A 246 -13.90 14.04 0.21
C TYR A 246 -13.64 14.77 -1.11
N GLN A 247 -13.16 16.01 -1.02
CA GLN A 247 -12.71 16.79 -2.17
C GLN A 247 -11.18 16.83 -2.22
N SER A 248 -10.62 16.79 -3.43
CA SER A 248 -9.17 16.95 -3.63
C SER A 248 -8.72 18.30 -3.10
N HIS A 249 -7.74 18.29 -2.21
CA HIS A 249 -7.17 19.45 -1.55
C HIS A 249 -5.65 19.40 -1.70
N GLY A 250 -5.06 20.31 -2.47
CA GLY A 250 -3.61 20.39 -2.61
C GLY A 250 -2.99 21.58 -1.89
N ILE A 251 -2.25 22.43 -2.60
CA ILE A 251 -1.53 23.57 -2.02
C ILE A 251 -2.18 24.89 -2.45
N ALA A 252 -2.71 25.63 -1.47
CA ALA A 252 -3.10 27.03 -1.65
C ALA A 252 -1.85 27.92 -1.78
N TRP A 253 -1.90 28.84 -2.74
CA TRP A 253 -0.81 29.75 -3.06
C TRP A 253 -1.24 31.22 -3.06
N GLU A 254 -0.25 32.12 -3.05
CA GLU A 254 -0.43 33.57 -2.87
C GLU A 254 -1.21 34.24 -4.01
N ASP A 255 -1.28 33.60 -5.18
CA ASP A 255 -2.06 34.06 -6.33
C ASP A 255 -3.57 33.80 -6.21
N GLY A 256 -4.01 33.25 -5.08
CA GLY A 256 -5.41 32.99 -4.78
C GLY A 256 -5.95 31.67 -5.35
N TYR A 257 -5.08 30.84 -5.96
CA TYR A 257 -5.44 29.52 -6.44
C TYR A 257 -5.01 28.42 -5.46
N ASN A 258 -5.79 27.34 -5.44
CA ASN A 258 -5.38 26.04 -4.89
C ASN A 258 -4.93 25.14 -6.04
N TYR A 259 -3.86 24.37 -5.83
CA TYR A 259 -3.27 23.49 -6.83
C TYR A 259 -3.34 22.04 -6.36
N TRP A 260 -3.87 21.12 -7.17
CA TRP A 260 -4.00 19.70 -6.78
C TRP A 260 -3.74 18.74 -7.96
N ILE A 261 -3.54 17.46 -7.65
CA ILE A 261 -3.41 16.41 -8.67
C ILE A 261 -4.79 16.02 -9.21
N ALA A 262 -4.92 16.06 -10.53
CA ALA A 262 -6.05 15.51 -11.27
C ALA A 262 -5.60 14.32 -12.13
N ARG A 263 -6.40 13.25 -12.17
CA ARG A 263 -6.12 12.05 -12.98
C ARG A 263 -7.21 11.86 -14.02
N ASP A 264 -6.80 11.59 -15.25
CA ASP A 264 -7.71 11.22 -16.34
C ASP A 264 -7.77 9.69 -16.45
N HIS A 265 -8.91 9.10 -16.11
CA HIS A 265 -9.07 7.65 -16.10
C HIS A 265 -9.30 7.04 -17.49
N SER A 266 -9.41 7.86 -18.54
CA SER A 266 -9.54 7.40 -19.94
C SER A 266 -8.18 7.13 -20.62
N SER A 267 -7.07 7.50 -19.96
CA SER A 267 -5.71 7.41 -20.52
C SER A 267 -4.79 6.52 -19.67
N GLU A 268 -3.84 5.85 -20.31
CA GLU A 268 -2.86 4.98 -19.64
C GLU A 268 -1.53 5.70 -19.33
N GLY A 269 -0.77 5.14 -18.37
CA GLY A 269 0.59 5.56 -18.07
C GLY A 269 0.74 6.98 -17.48
N ALA A 270 1.93 7.56 -17.63
CA ALA A 270 2.33 8.85 -17.03
C ALA A 270 1.61 10.07 -17.64
N ALA A 271 0.98 9.91 -18.80
CA ALA A 271 0.24 10.94 -19.53
C ALA A 271 -1.10 11.31 -18.86
N LYS A 272 -1.58 10.47 -17.94
CA LYS A 272 -2.88 10.65 -17.29
C LYS A 272 -2.89 11.57 -16.07
N VAL A 273 -1.73 12.07 -15.64
CA VAL A 273 -1.58 12.84 -14.39
C VAL A 273 -1.33 14.32 -14.69
N PHE A 274 -2.15 15.17 -14.08
CA PHE A 274 -2.15 16.61 -14.29
C PHE A 274 -2.07 17.33 -12.96
N ILE A 275 -1.53 18.55 -12.98
CA ILE A 275 -1.75 19.52 -11.91
C ILE A 275 -2.84 20.46 -12.40
N GLN A 276 -3.89 20.59 -11.60
CA GLN A 276 -5.01 21.48 -11.85
C GLN A 276 -5.01 22.59 -10.79
N ARG A 277 -5.43 23.79 -11.18
CA ARG A 277 -5.66 24.89 -10.25
C ARG A 277 -7.11 25.36 -10.28
N GLY A 278 -7.56 25.95 -9.19
CA GLY A 278 -8.88 26.58 -9.09
C GLY A 278 -8.92 27.57 -7.94
N LYS A 279 -9.74 28.61 -8.06
CA LYS A 279 -9.92 29.59 -6.99
C LYS A 279 -10.64 28.91 -5.83
N ASP A 280 -10.04 28.96 -4.65
CA ASP A 280 -10.57 28.31 -3.46
C ASP A 280 -12.00 28.81 -3.16
N PHE A 281 -12.94 27.87 -3.02
CA PHE A 281 -14.35 28.12 -2.69
C PHE A 281 -14.54 28.82 -1.33
N ARG A 282 -13.46 28.97 -0.54
CA ARG A 282 -13.48 29.64 0.78
C ARG A 282 -13.38 31.17 0.73
N ARG A 283 -13.10 31.78 -0.43
CA ARG A 283 -12.89 33.24 -0.54
C ARG A 283 -13.99 34.02 -1.29
N SER A 284 -15.15 33.41 -1.57
CA SER A 284 -16.35 34.20 -1.91
C SER A 284 -17.18 34.44 -0.64
N LYS A 285 -16.78 35.45 0.14
CA LYS A 285 -17.67 36.16 1.05
C LYS A 285 -17.57 37.64 0.75
#